data_AF-A0A524CI60-F1
#
_entry.id   AF-A0A524CI60-F1
#
_cell.length_a   1.000
_cell.length_b   1.000
_cell.length_c   1.000
_cell.angle_alpha   90.00
_cell.angle_beta   90.00
_cell.angle_gamma   90.00
#
_symmetry.space_group_name_H-M   'P 1'
#
loop_
_entity.id
_entity.type
_entity.pdbx_description
1 polymer ?
#
loop_
_entity_poly.entity_id
_entity_poly.type
_entity_poly.pdbx_seq_one_letter_code
_entity_poly.pdbx_strand_id
1 'polypeptide(L)'
;MSQFADGGLMSTKPYISSSNYILKMSDYTKDDWCKIFDALYWNFISAQRSKLEKNPRMTLILSILDKKSAKQKANYSEIANSYISKLEIPSDKEK
;
A
#
# COMPACT_ATOMS: atom_id res chain seq x y z
N MET A 1 1.82 -13.25 9.92
CA MET A 1 1.48 -11.92 10.49
C MET A 1 1.81 -10.78 9.54
N SER A 2 3.08 -10.48 9.22
CA SER A 2 3.46 -9.27 8.45
C SER A 2 2.86 -9.19 7.04
N GLN A 3 3.01 -10.23 6.22
CA GLN A 3 2.60 -10.20 4.81
C GLN A 3 1.11 -10.52 4.57
N PHE A 4 0.39 -10.98 5.59
CA PHE A 4 -1.00 -11.43 5.47
C PHE A 4 -1.24 -12.52 4.38
N ALA A 5 -0.19 -13.27 4.03
CA ALA A 5 -0.23 -14.29 2.96
C ALA A 5 -1.08 -15.52 3.33
N ASP A 6 -1.32 -15.76 4.62
CA ASP A 6 -2.18 -16.82 5.15
C ASP A 6 -3.67 -16.44 5.16
N GLY A 7 -4.04 -15.28 4.60
CA GLY A 7 -5.41 -14.80 4.56
C GLY A 7 -5.99 -14.44 5.93
N GLY A 8 -5.15 -14.35 6.95
CA GLY A 8 -5.54 -13.94 8.30
C GLY A 8 -5.67 -15.07 9.33
N LEU A 9 -5.07 -16.23 9.06
CA LEU A 9 -4.95 -17.32 10.04
C LEU A 9 -4.24 -16.86 11.32
N MET A 10 -3.12 -16.14 11.18
CA MET A 10 -2.33 -15.66 12.31
C MET A 10 -2.66 -14.22 12.76
N SER A 11 -3.36 -13.46 11.93
CA SER A 11 -3.64 -12.04 12.21
C SER A 11 -4.96 -11.64 11.58
N THR A 12 -5.79 -10.91 12.31
CA THR A 12 -7.16 -10.63 11.85
C THR A 12 -7.28 -9.48 10.84
N LYS A 13 -6.19 -8.75 10.58
CA LYS A 13 -6.08 -7.72 9.53
C LYS A 13 -4.65 -7.63 9.01
N PRO A 14 -4.44 -7.18 7.76
CA PRO A 14 -3.09 -6.92 7.25
C PRO A 14 -2.45 -5.76 8.02
N TYR A 15 -1.17 -5.91 8.38
CA TYR A 15 -0.37 -4.86 9.01
C TYR A 15 0.24 -3.94 7.94
N ILE A 16 -0.62 -3.13 7.33
CA ILE A 16 -0.26 -2.15 6.30
C ILE A 16 -0.65 -0.75 6.78
N SER A 17 0.16 0.25 6.42
CA SER A 17 -0.06 1.63 6.81
C SER A 17 0.40 2.60 5.74
N SER A 18 -0.09 3.84 5.80
CA SER A 18 0.49 4.96 5.07
C SER A 18 1.67 5.57 5.84
N SER A 19 2.35 6.56 5.25
CA SER A 19 3.47 7.28 5.85
C SER A 19 3.12 7.92 7.20
N ASN A 20 1.85 8.31 7.38
CA ASN A 20 1.34 8.92 8.60
C ASN A 20 1.48 8.03 9.85
N TYR A 21 1.47 6.70 9.71
CA TYR A 21 1.76 5.83 10.85
C TYR A 21 3.23 5.95 11.28
N ILE A 22 4.15 5.92 10.33
CA ILE A 22 5.59 6.05 10.57
C ILE A 22 5.87 7.41 11.23
N LEU A 23 5.36 8.50 10.67
CA LEU A 23 5.54 9.85 11.23
C LEU A 23 5.00 10.03 12.66
N LYS A 24 3.99 9.24 13.07
CA LYS A 24 3.43 9.29 14.43
C LYS A 24 4.18 8.42 15.42
N MET A 25 4.85 7.39 14.95
CA MET A 25 5.47 6.35 15.79
C MET A 25 7.00 6.40 15.77
N SER A 26 7.58 7.42 15.14
CA SER A 26 9.03 7.57 14.98
C SER A 26 9.42 9.04 14.90
N ASP A 27 10.73 9.31 15.00
CA ASP A 27 11.31 10.64 14.89
C ASP A 27 11.68 11.03 13.43
N TYR A 28 11.14 10.30 12.43
CA TYR A 28 11.35 10.66 11.03
C TYR A 28 10.59 11.94 10.68
N THR A 29 11.24 12.84 9.96
CA THR A 29 10.61 14.05 9.42
C THR A 29 9.82 13.72 8.15
N LYS A 30 8.78 14.54 7.91
CA LYS A 30 7.99 14.46 6.69
C LYS A 30 8.83 14.95 5.50
N ASP A 31 8.97 14.09 4.49
CA ASP A 31 9.78 14.34 3.31
C ASP A 31 9.22 13.57 2.09
N ASP A 32 9.89 13.64 0.94
CA ASP A 32 9.45 13.09 -0.35
C ASP A 32 9.14 11.59 -0.32
N TRP A 33 9.80 10.84 0.56
CA TRP A 33 9.49 9.42 0.78
C TRP A 33 8.03 9.19 1.18
N CYS A 34 7.38 10.15 1.86
CA CYS A 34 5.97 10.04 2.25
C CYS A 34 5.07 9.93 1.03
N LYS A 35 5.38 10.68 -0.06
CA LYS A 35 4.62 10.66 -1.31
C LYS A 35 4.71 9.29 -1.98
N ILE A 36 5.90 8.70 -1.99
CA ILE A 36 6.14 7.37 -2.56
C ILE A 36 5.43 6.31 -1.72
N PHE A 37 5.60 6.35 -0.39
CA PHE A 37 5.03 5.37 0.52
C PHE A 37 3.49 5.38 0.53
N ASP A 38 2.89 6.57 0.50
CA ASP A 38 1.43 6.71 0.39
C ASP A 38 0.91 6.23 -0.97
N ALA A 39 1.65 6.47 -2.06
CA ALA A 39 1.31 5.96 -3.38
C ALA A 39 1.34 4.42 -3.41
N LEU A 40 2.40 3.81 -2.87
CA LEU A 40 2.49 2.34 -2.72
C LEU A 40 1.34 1.78 -1.89
N TYR A 41 1.02 2.42 -0.75
CA TYR A 41 -0.09 2.02 0.11
C TYR A 41 -1.43 2.04 -0.64
N TRP A 42 -1.79 3.16 -1.26
CA TRP A 42 -3.07 3.26 -1.97
C TRP A 42 -3.14 2.40 -3.22
N ASN A 43 -2.02 2.24 -3.93
CA ASN A 43 -1.92 1.33 -5.06
C ASN A 43 -2.15 -0.12 -4.63
N PHE A 44 -1.54 -0.55 -3.52
CA PHE A 44 -1.75 -1.88 -2.95
C PHE A 44 -3.20 -2.13 -2.54
N ILE A 45 -3.81 -1.20 -1.80
CA ILE A 45 -5.23 -1.30 -1.41
C ILE A 45 -6.13 -1.42 -2.64
N SER A 46 -5.86 -0.63 -3.69
CA SER A 46 -6.62 -0.69 -4.93
C SER A 46 -6.45 -2.02 -5.65
N ALA A 47 -5.21 -2.51 -5.78
CA ALA A 47 -4.89 -3.77 -6.45
C ALA A 47 -5.46 -5.00 -5.73
N GLN A 48 -5.51 -4.99 -4.40
CA GLN A 48 -6.01 -6.11 -3.59
C GLN A 48 -7.47 -5.92 -3.13
N ARG A 49 -8.23 -5.00 -3.74
CA ARG A 49 -9.61 -4.66 -3.31
C ARG A 49 -10.49 -5.88 -3.08
N SER A 50 -10.54 -6.81 -4.04
CA SER A 50 -11.39 -8.01 -4.00
C SER A 50 -11.08 -8.96 -2.83
N LYS A 51 -9.85 -8.94 -2.33
CA LYS A 51 -9.46 -9.72 -1.14
C LYS A 51 -9.75 -8.92 0.13
N LEU A 52 -9.48 -7.63 0.13
CA LEU A 52 -9.63 -6.76 1.29
C LEU A 52 -11.10 -6.47 1.62
N GLU A 53 -12.00 -6.42 0.63
CA GLU A 53 -13.44 -6.17 0.86
C GLU A 53 -14.12 -7.28 1.65
N LYS A 54 -13.55 -8.50 1.63
CA LYS A 54 -14.01 -9.63 2.45
C LYS A 54 -13.67 -9.45 3.94
N ASN A 55 -12.76 -8.55 4.28
CA ASN A 55 -12.38 -8.28 5.67
C ASN A 55 -13.15 -7.04 6.21
N PRO A 56 -14.08 -7.21 7.17
CA PRO A 56 -14.86 -6.10 7.72
C PRO A 56 -14.00 -4.98 8.34
N ARG A 57 -12.78 -5.30 8.80
CA ARG A 57 -11.85 -4.30 9.36
C ARG A 57 -11.25 -3.37 8.30
N MET A 58 -11.34 -3.74 7.02
CA MET A 58 -10.82 -2.94 5.90
C MET A 58 -11.88 -2.04 5.26
N THR A 59 -13.16 -2.18 5.63
CA THR A 59 -14.30 -1.43 5.04
C THR A 59 -14.10 0.09 5.08
N LEU A 60 -13.59 0.62 6.19
CA LEU A 60 -13.32 2.05 6.32
C LEU A 60 -12.24 2.52 5.33
N ILE A 61 -11.16 1.75 5.19
CA ILE A 61 -10.04 2.08 4.31
C ILE A 61 -10.51 2.06 2.84
N LEU A 62 -11.31 1.06 2.46
CA LEU A 62 -11.89 0.97 1.12
C LEU A 62 -12.86 2.12 0.84
N SER A 63 -13.70 2.49 1.81
CA SER A 63 -14.58 3.66 1.71
C SER A 63 -13.79 4.96 1.50
N ILE A 64 -12.64 5.11 2.17
CA ILE A 64 -11.77 6.26 1.95
C ILE A 64 -11.17 6.24 0.54
N LEU A 65 -10.72 5.09 0.05
CA LEU A 65 -10.24 4.95 -1.32
C LEU A 65 -11.34 5.33 -2.32
N ASP A 66 -12.58 4.89 -2.10
CA ASP A 66 -13.70 5.16 -3.00
C ASP A 66 -14.00 6.64 -3.16
N LYS A 67 -13.87 7.42 -2.07
CA LYS A 67 -14.04 8.87 -2.07
C LYS A 67 -12.94 9.65 -2.80
N LYS A 68 -11.81 9.01 -3.12
CA LYS A 68 -10.73 9.66 -3.87
C LYS A 68 -11.09 9.81 -5.34
N SER A 69 -10.68 10.92 -5.95
CA SER A 69 -10.94 11.17 -7.36
C SER A 69 -10.17 10.19 -8.27
N ALA A 70 -10.69 9.96 -9.47
CA ALA A 70 -10.00 9.15 -10.47
C ALA A 70 -8.57 9.66 -10.75
N LYS A 71 -8.39 10.99 -10.81
CA LYS A 71 -7.08 11.64 -10.96
C LYS A 71 -6.12 11.30 -9.82
N GLN A 72 -6.60 11.30 -8.57
CA GLN A 72 -5.77 10.92 -7.42
C GLN A 72 -5.36 9.44 -7.47
N LYS A 73 -6.31 8.56 -7.80
CA LYS A 73 -6.05 7.11 -7.94
C LYS A 73 -5.02 6.83 -9.05
N ALA A 74 -5.17 7.48 -10.21
CA ALA A 74 -4.22 7.39 -11.32
C ALA A 74 -2.82 7.85 -10.91
N ASN A 75 -2.72 8.99 -10.22
CA ASN A 75 -1.44 9.52 -9.73
C ASN A 75 -0.75 8.58 -8.73
N TYR A 76 -1.49 7.91 -7.83
CA TYR A 76 -0.88 6.91 -6.94
C TYR A 76 -0.35 5.71 -7.72
N SER A 77 -1.12 5.22 -8.70
CA SER A 77 -0.69 4.10 -9.56
C SER A 77 0.58 4.45 -10.33
N GLU A 78 0.64 5.64 -10.92
CA GLU A 78 1.81 6.12 -11.67
C GLU A 78 3.07 6.20 -10.79
N ILE A 79 2.98 6.86 -9.63
CA ILE A 79 4.11 6.98 -8.70
C ILE A 79 4.56 5.60 -8.19
N ALA A 80 3.61 4.74 -7.82
CA ALA A 80 3.89 3.41 -7.33
C ALA A 80 4.59 2.55 -8.38
N ASN A 81 4.07 2.50 -9.61
CA ASN A 81 4.66 1.71 -10.69
C ASN A 81 6.03 2.25 -11.11
N SER A 82 6.19 3.59 -11.16
CA SER A 82 7.49 4.22 -11.43
C SER A 82 8.53 3.91 -10.35
N TYR A 83 8.11 3.75 -9.10
CA TYR A 83 9.01 3.36 -8.02
C TYR A 83 9.34 1.86 -8.07
N ILE A 84 8.33 1.00 -8.28
CA ILE A 84 8.51 -0.46 -8.39
C ILE A 84 9.45 -0.81 -9.54
N SER A 85 9.32 -0.17 -10.71
CA SER A 85 10.21 -0.44 -11.84
C SER A 85 11.68 -0.08 -11.58
N LYS A 86 11.96 0.81 -10.62
CA LYS A 86 13.33 1.11 -10.17
C LYS A 86 13.87 0.07 -9.19
N LEU A 87 13.00 -0.68 -8.52
CA LEU A 87 13.35 -1.74 -7.58
C LEU A 87 13.59 -3.08 -8.29
N GLU A 88 12.96 -3.28 -9.45
CA GLU A 88 13.19 -4.45 -10.29
C GLU A 88 14.64 -4.44 -10.81
N ILE A 89 15.49 -5.28 -10.21
CA ILE A 89 16.77 -5.68 -10.80
C ILE A 89 16.41 -6.58 -12.00
N PRO A 90 17.01 -6.40 -13.19
CA PRO A 90 16.79 -7.31 -14.31
C PRO A 90 16.99 -8.75 -13.83
N SER A 91 15.98 -9.59 -14.00
CA SER A 91 16.03 -11.03 -13.74
C SER A 91 16.90 -11.71 -14.80
N ASP A 92 18.20 -11.41 -14.79
CA ASP A 92 19.23 -12.19 -15.46
C ASP A 92 20.29 -12.55 -14.41
N LYS A 93 20.46 -13.87 -14.21
CA LYS A 93 21.16 -14.60 -13.11
C LYS A 93 20.17 -14.96 -12.00
N GLU A 94 19.71 -16.20 -11.88
CA GLU A 94 20.50 -17.44 -11.86
C GLU A 94 19.78 -18.62 -12.53
N LYS A 95 20.63 -19.51 -13.08
CA LYS A 95 20.34 -20.89 -13.48
C LYS A 95 20.05 -21.76 -12.26
#